data_AF-A0A838DRT9-F1
#
_entry.id   AF-A0A838DRT9-F1
#
_cell.length_a   1.000
_cell.length_b   1.000
_cell.length_c   1.000
_cell.angle_alpha   90.00
_cell.angle_beta   90.00
_cell.angle_gamma   90.00
#
_symmetry.space_group_name_H-M   'P 1'
#
loop_
_entity.id
_entity.type
_entity.pdbx_description
1 polymer ?
#
loop_
_entity_poly.entity_id
_entity_poly.type
_entity_poly.pdbx_seq_one_letter_code
_entity_poly.pdbx_strand_id
1 'polypeptide(L)'
;MASAQEIMQAVAALVKQEGKEVFSREDVRLKLGVDRQTWQYRYTGIFQLMRSDGLFKVKYGTPRPRKATHSSGELKVGARYKDVFRRVEHGKHTLTEHGRQLIEDEF
;
A
#
# COMPACT_ATOMS: atom_id res chain seq x y z
N MET A 1 7.59 -5.23 -12.32
CA MET A 1 6.58 -5.42 -11.25
C MET A 1 7.32 -5.71 -9.94
N ALA A 2 7.76 -4.67 -9.22
CA ALA A 2 8.52 -4.81 -7.96
C ALA A 2 8.02 -3.88 -6.84
N SER A 3 7.11 -2.96 -7.15
CA SER A 3 6.76 -1.84 -6.26
C SER A 3 5.84 -2.20 -5.09
N ALA A 4 5.00 -3.24 -5.20
CA ALA A 4 4.17 -3.69 -4.07
C ALA A 4 5.00 -4.45 -3.02
N GLN A 5 5.93 -5.28 -3.49
CA GLN A 5 6.86 -6.01 -2.62
C GLN A 5 7.82 -5.07 -1.91
N GLU A 6 8.39 -4.09 -2.62
CA GLU A 6 9.22 -3.04 -2.01
C GLU A 6 8.46 -2.29 -0.90
N ILE A 7 7.20 -1.92 -1.15
CA ILE A 7 6.34 -1.32 -0.12
C ILE A 7 6.18 -2.26 1.07
N MET A 8 5.90 -3.55 0.86
CA MET A 8 5.76 -4.51 1.96
C MET A 8 7.04 -4.68 2.76
N GLN A 9 8.19 -4.74 2.12
CA GLN A 9 9.48 -4.87 2.80
C GLN A 9 9.77 -3.63 3.67
N ALA A 10 9.47 -2.43 3.16
CA ALA A 10 9.61 -1.21 3.93
C ALA A 10 8.64 -1.17 5.13
N VAL A 11 7.40 -1.60 4.95
CA VAL A 11 6.41 -1.67 6.03
C VAL A 11 6.80 -2.73 7.07
N ALA A 12 7.27 -3.90 6.64
CA ALA A 12 7.78 -4.95 7.52
C ALA A 12 8.91 -4.42 8.40
N ALA A 13 9.86 -3.67 7.83
CA ALA A 13 10.90 -3.04 8.61
C ALA A 13 10.35 -2.01 9.62
N LEU A 14 9.39 -1.17 9.24
CA LEU A 14 8.75 -0.21 10.16
C LEU A 14 8.03 -0.92 11.33
N VAL A 15 7.35 -2.02 11.06
CA VAL A 15 6.55 -2.73 12.08
C VAL A 15 7.43 -3.62 12.95
N LYS A 16 8.29 -4.45 12.35
CA LYS A 16 9.12 -5.43 13.06
C LYS A 16 10.33 -4.80 13.76
N GLN A 17 10.99 -3.84 13.13
CA GLN A 17 12.23 -3.26 13.68
C GLN A 17 11.96 -2.02 14.55
N GLU A 18 10.98 -1.20 14.14
CA GLU A 18 10.70 0.07 14.82
C GLU A 18 9.43 0.01 15.70
N GLY A 19 8.70 -1.12 15.69
CA GLY A 19 7.48 -1.29 16.48
C GLY A 19 6.31 -0.39 16.04
N LYS A 20 6.39 0.19 14.84
CA LYS A 20 5.46 1.23 14.38
C LYS A 20 4.22 0.63 13.74
N GLU A 21 3.22 0.30 14.56
CA GLU A 21 1.94 -0.28 14.11
C GLU A 21 1.10 0.66 13.22
N VAL A 22 1.33 1.97 13.34
CA VAL A 22 0.66 3.01 12.54
C VAL A 22 1.70 3.83 11.79
N PHE A 23 1.62 3.79 10.46
CA PHE A 23 2.58 4.43 9.57
C PHE A 23 1.88 5.28 8.50
N SER A 24 2.60 6.26 7.99
CA SER A 24 2.18 7.11 6.88
C SER A 24 2.83 6.68 5.57
N ARG A 25 2.32 7.21 4.45
CA ARG A 25 2.99 7.07 3.15
C ARG A 25 4.38 7.69 3.14
N GLU A 26 4.59 8.71 3.96
CA GLU A 26 5.90 9.36 4.08
C GLU A 26 6.90 8.48 4.83
N ASP A 27 6.49 7.78 5.87
CA ASP A 27 7.34 6.81 6.58
C ASP A 27 7.84 5.74 5.63
N VAL A 28 6.93 5.15 4.83
CA VAL A 28 7.28 4.14 3.83
C VAL A 28 8.22 4.72 2.77
N ARG A 29 7.96 5.94 2.30
CA ARG A 29 8.82 6.64 1.33
C ARG A 29 10.23 6.84 1.87
N LEU A 30 10.35 7.33 3.11
CA LEU A 30 11.62 7.57 3.78
C LEU A 30 12.38 6.25 3.96
N LYS A 31 11.69 5.18 4.35
CA LYS A 31 12.29 3.86 4.50
C LYS A 31 12.80 3.28 3.17
N LEU A 32 12.10 3.57 2.06
CA LEU A 32 12.54 3.21 0.71
C LEU A 32 13.66 4.10 0.17
N GLY A 33 13.97 5.23 0.82
CA GLY A 33 14.98 6.18 0.36
C GLY A 33 14.66 6.86 -0.97
N VAL A 34 13.38 6.89 -1.37
CA VAL A 34 12.97 7.48 -2.66
C VAL A 34 12.53 8.93 -2.51
N ASP A 35 12.84 9.74 -3.53
CA ASP A 35 12.38 11.11 -3.60
C ASP A 35 10.86 11.19 -3.80
N ARG A 36 10.30 12.38 -3.58
CA ARG A 36 8.86 12.62 -3.65
C ARG A 36 8.28 12.41 -5.05
N GLN A 37 9.00 12.79 -6.10
CA GLN A 37 8.54 12.67 -7.48
C GLN A 37 8.47 11.19 -7.87
N THR A 38 9.50 10.42 -7.53
CA THR A 38 9.52 8.97 -7.71
C THR A 38 8.39 8.28 -6.95
N TRP A 39 8.15 8.68 -5.69
CA TRP A 39 7.02 8.17 -4.90
C TRP A 39 5.65 8.44 -5.54
N GLN A 40 5.43 9.68 -6.00
CA GLN A 40 4.18 10.08 -6.65
C GLN A 40 3.93 9.28 -7.93
N TYR A 41 4.97 9.12 -8.75
CA TYR A 41 4.85 8.48 -10.05
C TYR A 41 4.70 6.95 -9.94
N ARG A 42 5.52 6.29 -9.10
CA ARG A 42 5.65 4.83 -9.10
C ARG A 42 4.88 4.12 -8.00
N TYR A 43 4.82 4.70 -6.80
CA TYR A 43 4.38 3.99 -5.59
C TYR A 43 2.98 4.39 -5.14
N THR A 44 2.57 5.64 -5.37
CA THR A 44 1.30 6.17 -4.85
C THR A 44 0.09 5.36 -5.33
N GLY A 45 0.02 5.04 -6.63
CA GLY A 45 -1.08 4.24 -7.17
C GLY A 45 -1.12 2.81 -6.61
N ILE A 46 0.05 2.20 -6.42
CA ILE A 46 0.18 0.84 -5.91
C ILE A 46 -0.17 0.76 -4.43
N PHE A 47 0.36 1.68 -3.62
CA PHE A 47 0.00 1.78 -2.21
C PHE A 47 -1.51 1.95 -2.02
N GLN A 48 -2.15 2.74 -2.89
CA GLN A 48 -3.61 2.89 -2.85
C GLN A 48 -4.36 1.61 -3.22
N LEU A 49 -3.87 0.82 -4.17
CA LEU A 49 -4.47 -0.47 -4.54
C LEU A 49 -4.30 -1.55 -3.46
N MET A 50 -3.24 -1.46 -2.64
CA MET A 50 -2.99 -2.39 -1.54
C MET A 50 -3.94 -2.18 -0.34
N ARG A 51 -4.69 -1.08 -0.31
CA ARG A 51 -5.60 -0.76 0.80
C ARG A 51 -6.95 -1.45 0.67
N SER A 52 -7.45 -1.95 1.80
CA SER A 52 -8.82 -2.43 2.03
C SER A 52 -9.90 -1.48 1.49
N ASP A 53 -9.85 -0.22 1.95
CA ASP A 53 -10.77 0.86 1.54
C ASP A 53 -10.42 1.47 0.16
N GLY A 54 -9.32 1.02 -0.44
CA GLY A 54 -8.87 1.41 -1.76
C GLY A 54 -9.41 0.52 -2.88
N LEU A 55 -9.88 -0.69 -2.56
CA LEU A 55 -10.29 -1.71 -3.54
C LEU A 55 -11.54 -1.34 -4.33
N PHE A 56 -12.49 -0.63 -3.72
CA PHE A 56 -13.75 -0.28 -4.36
C PHE A 56 -14.02 1.22 -4.25
N LYS A 57 -14.48 1.82 -5.35
CA LYS A 57 -15.08 3.16 -5.36
C LYS A 57 -16.57 3.00 -5.58
N VAL A 58 -17.39 3.59 -4.72
CA VAL A 58 -18.82 3.71 -4.96
C VAL A 58 -19.03 4.74 -6.08
N LYS A 59 -19.60 4.30 -7.20
CA LYS A 59 -20.01 5.18 -8.30
C LYS A 59 -21.49 4.91 -8.57
N TYR A 60 -22.32 5.94 -8.41
CA TYR A 60 -23.78 5.85 -8.53
C TYR A 60 -24.40 4.75 -7.64
N GLY A 61 -24.00 4.71 -6.36
CA GLY A 61 -24.49 3.70 -5.42
C GLY A 61 -23.97 2.27 -5.64
N THR A 62 -23.20 2.02 -6.71
CA THR A 62 -22.64 0.70 -7.01
C THR A 62 -21.15 0.65 -6.64
N PRO A 63 -20.68 -0.34 -5.85
CA PRO A 63 -19.25 -0.57 -5.64
C PRO A 63 -18.61 -1.03 -6.95
N ARG A 64 -17.61 -0.30 -7.44
CA ARG A 64 -16.80 -0.71 -8.60
C ARG A 64 -15.34 -0.88 -8.19
N PRO A 65 -14.64 -1.90 -8.69
CA PRO A 65 -13.22 -2.06 -8.41
C PRO A 65 -12.47 -0.81 -8.87
N ARG A 66 -11.60 -0.30 -8.01
CA ARG A 66 -10.82 0.90 -8.29
C ARG A 66 -9.73 0.54 -9.29
N LYS A 67 -9.80 1.15 -10.48
CA LYS A 67 -8.70 1.08 -11.45
C LYS A 67 -7.66 2.15 -11.09
N ALA A 68 -6.42 1.74 -10.83
CA ALA A 68 -5.31 2.68 -10.81
C ALA A 68 -4.63 2.64 -12.17
N THR A 69 -4.69 3.74 -12.91
CA THR A 69 -4.09 3.87 -14.24
C THR A 69 -2.92 4.83 -14.15
N HIS A 70 -1.82 4.45 -14.81
CA HIS A 70 -0.65 5.27 -15.02
C HIS A 70 -0.53 5.59 -16.52
N SER A 71 0.29 6.57 -16.91
CA SER A 71 0.49 6.97 -18.32
C SER A 71 0.93 5.81 -19.23
N SER A 72 1.55 4.79 -18.64
CA SER A 72 2.02 3.56 -19.28
C SER A 72 1.05 2.37 -19.21
N GLY A 73 -0.15 2.54 -18.62
CA GLY A 73 -1.17 1.48 -18.54
C GLY A 73 -1.75 1.25 -17.13
N GLU A 74 -2.59 0.22 -17.00
CA GLU A 74 -3.22 -0.15 -15.73
C GLU A 74 -2.20 -0.73 -14.75
N LEU A 75 -2.11 -0.14 -13.55
CA LEU A 75 -1.32 -0.68 -12.46
C LEU A 75 -2.03 -1.91 -11.91
N LYS A 76 -1.33 -3.04 -11.92
CA LYS A 76 -1.80 -4.29 -11.35
C LYS A 76 -1.01 -4.61 -10.10
N VAL A 77 -1.74 -4.84 -9.01
CA VAL A 77 -1.20 -5.40 -7.78
C VAL A 77 -1.62 -6.87 -7.75
N GLY A 78 -0.65 -7.76 -7.54
CA GLY A 78 -0.91 -9.19 -7.40
C GLY A 78 -1.93 -9.43 -6.29
N ALA A 79 -2.79 -10.45 -6.45
CA ALA A 79 -3.89 -10.70 -5.51
C ALA A 79 -3.43 -10.78 -4.04
N ARG A 80 -2.23 -11.33 -3.81
CA ARG A 80 -1.61 -11.44 -2.47
C ARG A 80 -1.35 -10.11 -1.75
N TYR A 81 -1.20 -9.02 -2.49
CA TYR A 81 -0.89 -7.70 -1.92
C TYR A 81 -2.13 -6.79 -1.85
N LYS A 82 -3.31 -7.33 -2.13
CA LYS A 82 -4.57 -6.63 -1.95
C LYS A 82 -4.98 -6.75 -0.48
N ASP A 83 -5.69 -5.73 0.00
CA ASP A 83 -6.27 -5.75 1.35
C ASP A 83 -5.24 -5.87 2.49
N VAL A 84 -4.02 -5.40 2.26
CA VAL A 84 -2.92 -5.48 3.24
C VAL A 84 -2.94 -4.28 4.19
N PHE A 85 -3.44 -3.13 3.74
CA PHE A 85 -3.47 -1.91 4.54
C PHE A 85 -4.90 -1.47 4.87
N ARG A 86 -5.07 -0.94 6.08
CA ARG A 86 -6.29 -0.24 6.50
C ARG A 86 -5.97 1.19 6.87
N ARG A 87 -6.82 2.10 6.43
CA ARG A 87 -6.75 3.50 6.85
C ARG A 87 -7.43 3.67 8.21
N VAL A 88 -6.69 4.22 9.17
CA VAL A 88 -7.21 4.56 10.51
C VAL A 88 -7.67 6.02 10.52
N GLU A 89 -6.83 6.92 9.98
CA GLU A 89 -7.12 8.35 9.87
C GLU A 89 -6.63 8.90 8.53
N HIS A 90 -6.88 10.18 8.24
CA HIS A 90 -6.27 10.82 7.06
C HIS A 90 -4.74 10.81 7.16
N GLY A 91 -4.09 10.12 6.21
CA GLY A 91 -2.62 10.01 6.15
C GLY A 91 -2.02 8.91 7.03
N LYS A 92 -2.79 8.26 7.91
CA LYS A 92 -2.32 7.18 8.80
C LYS A 92 -2.92 5.83 8.42
N HIS A 93 -2.07 4.83 8.39
CA HIS A 93 -2.38 3.48 7.93
C HIS A 93 -1.84 2.44 8.92
N THR A 94 -2.52 1.31 8.99
CA THR A 94 -2.09 0.14 9.75
C THR A 94 -2.24 -1.12 8.89
N LEU A 95 -1.64 -2.22 9.31
CA LEU A 95 -1.81 -3.51 8.65
C LEU A 95 -3.18 -4.10 8.98
N THR A 96 -3.80 -4.75 8.01
CA THR A 96 -4.90 -5.69 8.24
C THR A 96 -4.35 -6.98 8.85
N GLU A 97 -5.25 -7.88 9.28
CA GLU A 97 -4.87 -9.22 9.71
C GLU A 97 -4.09 -9.98 8.62
N HIS A 98 -4.60 -9.95 7.38
CA HIS A 98 -3.87 -10.47 6.21
C HIS A 98 -2.50 -9.81 6.06
N GLY A 99 -2.41 -8.50 6.22
CA GLY A 99 -1.15 -7.77 6.12
C GLY A 99 -0.11 -8.17 7.15
N ARG A 100 -0.55 -8.44 8.39
CA ARG A 100 0.31 -8.93 9.48
C ARG A 100 0.80 -10.34 9.18
N GLN A 101 -0.10 -11.24 8.81
CA GLN A 101 0.25 -12.62 8.46
C GLN A 101 1.26 -12.66 7.32
N LEU A 102 1.06 -11.85 6.28
CA LEU A 102 1.98 -11.79 5.15
C LEU A 102 3.39 -11.31 5.55
N ILE A 103 3.49 -10.43 6.54
CA ILE A 103 4.78 -9.98 7.07
C ILE A 103 5.42 -11.06 7.95
N GLU A 104 4.65 -11.80 8.73
CA GLU A 104 5.15 -12.91 9.56
C GLU A 104 5.68 -14.07 8.71
N ASP A 105 4.98 -14.40 7.62
CA ASP A 105 5.32 -15.55 6.77
C ASP A 105 6.48 -15.28 5.79
N GLU A 106 6.64 -14.05 5.30
CA GLU A 106 7.51 -13.75 4.14
C GLU A 106 8.59 -12.66 4.40
N PHE A 107 8.49 -11.88 5.49
CA PHE A 107 9.37 -10.73 5.78
C PHE A 107 9.90 -10.72 7.21
#